data_AF-A0A938M7J0-F1
#
_entry.id   AF-A0A938M7J0-F1
#
_cell.length_a   1.000
_cell.length_b   1.000
_cell.length_c   1.000
_cell.angle_alpha   90.00
_cell.angle_beta   90.00
_cell.angle_gamma   90.00
#
_symmetry.space_group_name_H-M   'P 1'
#
loop_
_entity.id
_entity.type
_entity.pdbx_description
1 polymer ?
#
loop_
_entity_poly.entity_id
_entity_poly.type
_entity_poly.pdbx_seq_one_letter_code
_entity_poly.pdbx_strand_id
1 'polypeptide(L)'
;MNPRERQQRVLDILKQLHLGLEPLKQLFWTELNYERVNEPLGRRGWSDTATSALAEDPVLFASGGKGSDFHVIYARLADDLLLLGK
;
A
#
# COMPACT_ATOMS: atom_id res chain seq x y z
N MET A 1 -15.75 -16.53 9.50
CA MET A 1 -16.37 -15.62 8.51
C MET A 1 -16.63 -16.40 7.24
N ASN A 2 -17.83 -16.35 6.68
CA ASN A 2 -18.06 -17.03 5.40
C ASN A 2 -17.40 -16.24 4.25
N PRO A 3 -17.10 -16.88 3.10
CA PRO A 3 -16.39 -16.21 2.01
C PRO A 3 -17.09 -14.94 1.48
N ARG A 4 -18.42 -14.91 1.50
CA ARG A 4 -19.21 -13.75 1.01
C ARG A 4 -19.12 -12.55 1.94
N GLU A 5 -19.16 -12.77 3.24
CA GLU A 5 -18.95 -11.73 4.26
C GLU A 5 -17.57 -11.10 4.13
N ARG A 6 -16.53 -11.90 3.90
CA ARG A 6 -15.16 -11.39 3.69
C ARG A 6 -15.07 -10.56 2.41
N GLN A 7 -15.65 -11.03 1.31
CA GLN A 7 -15.69 -10.27 0.06
C GLN A 7 -16.40 -8.93 0.24
N GLN A 8 -17.52 -8.90 0.98
CA GLN A 8 -18.23 -7.67 1.26
C GLN A 8 -17.40 -6.69 2.10
N ARG A 9 -16.73 -7.17 3.16
CA ARG A 9 -15.81 -6.33 3.97
C ARG A 9 -14.67 -5.77 3.14
N VAL A 10 -14.04 -6.60 2.32
CA VAL A 10 -12.97 -6.16 1.41
C VAL A 10 -13.50 -5.07 0.47
N LEU A 11 -14.67 -5.26 -0.14
CA LEU A 11 -15.28 -4.25 -1.00
C LEU A 11 -15.55 -2.93 -0.26
N ASP A 12 -16.05 -3.01 0.97
CA ASP A 12 -16.38 -1.82 1.77
C ASP A 12 -15.11 -1.05 2.17
N ILE A 13 -14.01 -1.75 2.48
CA ILE A 13 -12.70 -1.15 2.72
C ILE A 13 -12.15 -0.51 1.43
N LEU A 14 -12.29 -1.17 0.28
CA LEU A 14 -11.82 -0.66 -1.01
C LEU A 14 -12.49 0.68 -1.36
N LYS A 15 -13.79 0.83 -1.06
CA LYS A 15 -14.52 2.11 -1.25
C LYS A 15 -13.98 3.24 -0.36
N GLN A 16 -13.32 2.90 0.74
CA GLN A 16 -12.82 3.84 1.74
C GLN A 16 -11.33 4.17 1.58
N LEU A 17 -10.60 3.59 0.62
CA LEU A 17 -9.15 3.82 0.47
C LEU A 17 -8.75 5.29 0.34
N HIS A 18 -9.66 6.15 -0.14
CA HIS A 18 -9.44 7.60 -0.23
C HIS A 18 -9.33 8.31 1.13
N LEU A 19 -9.72 7.64 2.23
CA LEU A 19 -9.67 8.20 3.59
C LEU A 19 -8.27 8.11 4.23
N GLY A 20 -7.30 7.49 3.54
CA GLY A 20 -5.90 7.42 3.99
C GLY A 20 -5.43 6.00 4.26
N LEU A 21 -4.45 5.87 5.16
CA LEU A 21 -3.73 4.62 5.39
C LEU A 21 -4.49 3.59 6.22
N GLU A 22 -5.43 3.99 7.07
CA GLU A 22 -6.14 3.04 7.96
C GLU A 22 -6.92 1.95 7.18
N PRO A 23 -7.70 2.28 6.14
CA PRO A 23 -8.30 1.28 5.26
C PRO A 23 -7.27 0.30 4.64
N LEU A 24 -6.08 0.78 4.26
CA LEU A 24 -5.02 -0.09 3.71
C LEU A 24 -4.47 -1.05 4.77
N LYS A 25 -4.28 -0.58 6.02
CA LYS A 25 -3.86 -1.42 7.14
C LYS A 25 -4.87 -2.52 7.39
N GLN A 26 -6.16 -2.18 7.45
CA GLN A 26 -7.22 -3.16 7.64
C GLN A 26 -7.26 -4.18 6.49
N LEU A 27 -7.14 -3.71 5.24
CA LEU A 27 -7.14 -4.59 4.07
C LEU A 27 -5.99 -5.60 4.13
N PHE A 28 -4.74 -5.12 4.23
CA PHE A 28 -3.58 -5.99 4.08
C PHE A 28 -3.28 -6.80 5.34
N TRP A 29 -3.34 -6.18 6.52
CA TRP A 29 -2.90 -6.83 7.77
C TRP A 29 -4.00 -7.67 8.43
N THR A 30 -5.27 -7.40 8.14
CA THR A 30 -6.40 -8.12 8.74
C THR A 30 -7.16 -8.96 7.71
N GLU A 31 -7.75 -8.34 6.69
CA GLU A 31 -8.64 -9.06 5.77
C GLU A 31 -7.87 -10.01 4.85
N LEU A 32 -6.71 -9.60 4.35
CA LEU A 32 -5.83 -10.42 3.50
C LEU A 32 -4.80 -11.24 4.31
N ASN A 33 -4.62 -10.92 5.60
CA ASN A 33 -3.72 -11.61 6.53
C ASN A 33 -2.28 -11.70 5.99
N TYR A 34 -1.77 -10.59 5.46
CA TYR A 34 -0.37 -10.45 5.09
C TYR A 34 0.48 -10.14 6.32
N GLU A 35 1.76 -10.46 6.26
CA GLU A 35 2.72 -10.15 7.31
C GLU A 35 2.91 -8.62 7.39
N ARG A 36 2.78 -8.06 8.59
CA ARG A 36 2.96 -6.63 8.84
C ARG A 36 4.45 -6.31 8.96
N VAL A 37 4.97 -5.51 8.03
CA VAL A 37 6.36 -5.06 8.03
C VAL A 37 6.46 -3.62 8.51
N ASN A 38 5.86 -2.67 7.77
CA ASN A 38 5.80 -1.24 8.09
C ASN A 38 7.18 -0.58 8.31
N GLU A 39 8.11 -0.83 7.40
CA GLU A 39 9.49 -0.32 7.44
C GLU A 39 9.73 0.75 6.34
N PRO A 40 10.27 1.94 6.66
CA PRO A 40 10.64 2.93 5.65
C PRO A 40 11.74 2.40 4.72
N LEU A 41 11.56 2.61 3.42
CA LEU A 41 12.53 2.30 2.39
C LEU A 41 13.25 3.58 1.99
N GLY A 42 14.56 3.62 2.20
CA GLY A 42 15.38 4.76 1.79
C GLY A 42 15.46 4.88 0.27
N ARG A 43 15.45 6.12 -0.23
CA ARG A 43 15.58 6.44 -1.67
C ARG A 43 17.04 6.58 -2.14
N ARG A 44 17.99 5.95 -1.44
CA ARG A 44 19.41 6.06 -1.78
C ARG A 44 19.66 5.49 -3.19
N GLY A 45 20.27 6.29 -4.06
CA GLY A 45 20.59 5.88 -5.43
C GLY A 45 19.42 6.01 -6.43
N TRP A 46 18.28 6.56 -6.01
CA TRP A 46 17.21 6.92 -6.93
C TRP A 46 17.62 8.14 -7.77
N SER A 47 17.04 8.26 -8.97
CA SER A 47 17.19 9.48 -9.76
C SER A 47 16.45 10.65 -9.10
N ASP A 48 16.83 11.88 -9.44
CA ASP A 48 16.13 13.09 -8.98
C ASP A 48 14.65 13.04 -9.33
N THR A 49 14.32 12.61 -10.55
CA THR A 49 12.92 12.46 -11.01
C THR A 49 12.11 11.52 -10.12
N ALA A 50 12.65 10.34 -9.77
CA ALA A 50 11.95 9.38 -8.92
C ALA A 50 11.86 9.88 -7.47
N THR A 51 12.91 10.57 -6.99
CA THR A 51 12.94 11.15 -5.64
C THR A 51 11.89 12.24 -5.49
N SER A 52 11.81 13.17 -6.45
CA SER A 52 10.87 14.29 -6.46
C SER A 52 9.42 13.86 -6.73
N ALA A 53 9.19 12.68 -7.31
CA ALA A 53 7.84 12.17 -7.54
C ALA A 53 7.11 11.77 -6.25
N LEU A 54 7.84 11.46 -5.16
CA LEU A 54 7.26 11.00 -3.90
C LEU A 54 7.33 12.07 -2.81
N ALA A 55 6.23 12.26 -2.09
CA ALA A 55 6.12 13.21 -0.99
C ALA A 55 7.04 12.86 0.20
N GLU A 56 7.22 11.55 0.44
CA GLU A 56 7.90 10.98 1.59
C GLU A 56 8.49 9.60 1.25
N ASP A 57 9.31 9.07 2.14
CA ASP A 57 9.99 7.80 1.88
C ASP A 57 8.94 6.69 1.76
N PRO A 58 9.00 5.85 0.71
CA PRO A 58 8.07 4.76 0.57
C PRO A 58 8.18 3.80 1.76
N VAL A 59 7.11 3.08 2.07
CA VAL A 59 7.06 2.15 3.19
C VAL A 59 6.88 0.74 2.65
N LEU A 60 7.76 -0.17 3.04
CA LEU A 60 7.53 -1.61 2.93
C LEU A 60 6.39 -1.96 3.89
N PHE A 61 5.20 -2.04 3.34
CA PHE A 61 3.96 -2.02 4.10
C PHE A 61 3.59 -3.41 4.64
N ALA A 62 3.70 -4.42 3.77
CA ALA A 62 3.41 -5.81 4.11
C ALA A 62 4.20 -6.76 3.20
N SER A 63 4.30 -8.02 3.61
CA SER A 63 4.78 -9.12 2.77
C SER A 63 3.77 -10.27 2.74
N GLY A 64 3.82 -11.06 1.67
CA GLY A 64 2.94 -12.22 1.51
C GLY A 64 3.57 -13.31 0.66
N GLY A 65 2.86 -14.42 0.54
CA GLY A 65 3.41 -15.63 -0.09
C GLY A 65 4.18 -16.49 0.92
N LYS A 66 4.74 -17.60 0.45
CA LYS A 66 5.41 -18.56 1.32
C LYS A 66 6.81 -18.07 1.64
N GLY A 67 6.98 -17.45 2.80
CA GLY A 67 8.28 -16.89 3.21
C GLY A 67 8.58 -15.54 2.55
N SER A 68 7.55 -14.68 2.43
CA SER A 68 7.67 -13.32 1.86
C SER A 68 8.07 -13.29 0.37
N ASP A 69 7.48 -14.17 -0.45
CA ASP A 69 7.71 -14.22 -1.90
C ASP A 69 7.34 -12.91 -2.63
N PHE A 70 6.47 -12.09 -2.05
CA PHE A 70 6.14 -10.76 -2.58
C PHE A 70 5.98 -9.72 -1.48
N HIS A 71 6.10 -8.45 -1.89
CA HIS A 71 6.06 -7.28 -1.01
C HIS A 71 5.02 -6.28 -1.49
N VAL A 72 4.36 -5.62 -0.56
CA VAL A 72 3.45 -4.49 -0.80
C VAL A 72 4.17 -3.22 -0.34
N ILE A 73 4.35 -2.28 -1.26
CA ILE A 73 5.00 -1.00 -1.00
C ILE A 73 3.94 0.10 -1.10
N TYR A 74 3.85 0.93 -0.07
CA TYR A 74 3.09 2.17 -0.10
C TYR A 74 4.02 3.33 -0.47
N ALA A 75 3.67 4.09 -1.51
CA ALA A 75 4.41 5.28 -1.93
C ALA A 75 3.43 6.42 -2.17
N ARG A 76 3.51 7.48 -1.36
CA ARG A 76 2.69 8.68 -1.53
C ARG A 76 3.32 9.58 -2.58
N LEU A 77 2.58 9.90 -3.63
CA LEU A 77 3.02 10.87 -4.63
C LEU A 77 3.08 12.28 -4.04
N ALA A 78 4.03 13.08 -4.53
CA ALA A 78 4.21 14.49 -4.14
C ALA A 78 3.10 15.40 -4.68
N ASP A 79 2.34 14.93 -5.67
CA ASP A 79 1.26 15.66 -6.30
C ASP A 79 -0.09 15.00 -5.97
N ASP A 80 -1.11 15.83 -5.79
CA ASP A 80 -2.48 15.40 -5.54
C ASP A 80 -3.17 14.94 -6.84
N LEU A 81 -2.59 15.28 -8.00
CA LEU A 81 -3.07 14.87 -9.31
C LEU A 81 -2.19 13.78 -9.91
N LEU A 82 -2.78 12.59 -10.06
CA LEU A 82 -2.25 11.57 -10.96
C LEU A 82 -2.42 12.05 -12.41
N LEU A 83 -1.38 12.67 -12.96
CA LEU A 83 -1.30 12.89 -14.40
C LEU A 83 -1.09 11.53 -15.07
N LEU A 84 -2.19 10.89 -15.46
CA LEU A 84 -2.14 9.75 -16.38
C LEU A 84 -1.53 10.28 -17.69
N GLY A 85 -0.41 9.67 -18.10
CA GLY A 85 0.32 10.05 -19.30
C GLY A 85 -0.61 10.17 -20.51
N LYS A 86 -0.33 11.15 -21.38
CA LYS A 86 -1.05 11.34 -22.64
C LYS A 86 -0.82 10.17 -23.60
#